data_AF-A0A7Y9SR34-F1
#
_entry.id   AF-A0A7Y9SR34-F1
#
_cell.length_a   1.000
_cell.length_b   1.000
_cell.length_c   1.000
_cell.angle_alpha   90.00
_cell.angle_beta   90.00
_cell.angle_gamma   90.00
#
_symmetry.space_group_name_H-M   'P 1'
#
loop_
_entity.id
_entity.type
_entity.pdbx_description
1 polymer ?
#
loop_
_entity_poly.entity_id
_entity_poly.type
_entity_poly.pdbx_seq_one_letter_code
_entity_poly.pdbx_strand_id
1 'polypeptide(L)'
;MDSFTATARRSTEVADAVARHPERFRVLTGERPTGALHLGHYFGTIRERVRLQDAGVETFLVLADYQVITDRDTTAHVRDNVHGAVLDYLAAGIDPERTTIFTHSSIPALNQLLLPFLSLVTEAELHRNPTVKSELEASGRALSGLLLTYPVHQAADILFCKGNLVPVGKDNLPHVEMTRVIAPEVQRTLRGDLPRSGCADHRDPRGSRAGRSEDVEELRERDRPVDDRG
;
A
#
# COMPACT_ATOMS: atom_id res chain seq x y z
N MET A 1 20.74 12.80 29.10
CA MET A 1 20.05 13.56 28.05
C MET A 1 18.63 13.02 28.01
N ASP A 2 17.62 13.83 28.33
CA ASP A 2 16.24 13.34 28.38
C ASP A 2 15.72 13.00 26.97
N SER A 3 14.80 12.04 26.89
CA SER A 3 14.22 11.48 25.66
C SER A 3 13.69 12.60 24.74
N PHE A 4 13.05 13.62 25.32
CA PHE A 4 12.54 14.77 24.57
C PHE A 4 13.63 15.54 23.82
N THR A 5 14.77 15.83 24.47
CA THR A 5 15.87 16.56 23.84
C THR A 5 16.51 15.76 22.72
N ALA A 6 16.59 14.43 22.87
CA ALA A 6 17.09 13.55 21.82
C ALA A 6 16.18 13.53 20.59
N THR A 7 14.86 13.47 20.80
CA THR A 7 13.86 13.54 19.71
C THR A 7 13.90 14.90 19.02
N ALA A 8 13.94 16.00 19.77
CA ALA A 8 14.00 17.35 19.22
C ALA A 8 15.25 17.54 18.35
N ARG A 9 16.42 17.11 18.84
CA ARG A 9 17.67 17.19 18.06
C ARG A 9 17.58 16.40 16.76
N ARG A 10 17.07 15.16 16.82
CA ARG A 10 16.90 14.32 15.62
C ARG A 10 15.91 14.92 14.62
N SER A 11 14.86 15.57 15.11
CA SER A 11 13.92 16.31 14.25
C SER A 11 14.60 17.48 13.54
N THR A 12 15.43 18.26 14.24
CA THR A 12 16.21 19.34 13.63
C THR A 12 17.21 18.82 12.61
N GLU A 13 17.97 17.77 12.94
CA GLU A 13 18.91 17.13 12.01
C GLU A 13 18.23 16.64 10.72
N VAL A 14 17.04 16.06 10.84
CA VAL A 14 16.24 15.63 9.68
C VAL A 14 15.74 16.84 8.89
N ALA A 15 15.26 17.89 9.54
CA ALA A 15 14.82 19.11 8.87
C ALA A 15 15.95 19.77 8.07
N ASP A 16 17.15 19.84 8.66
CA ASP A 16 18.35 20.37 7.99
C ASP A 16 18.83 19.48 6.84
N ALA A 17 18.64 18.16 6.96
CA ALA A 17 18.95 17.22 5.89
C ALA A 17 17.96 17.36 4.74
N VAL A 18 16.65 17.49 5.03
CA VAL A 18 15.61 17.74 4.03
C VAL A 18 15.85 19.06 3.31
N ALA A 19 16.23 20.12 4.02
CA ALA A 19 16.50 21.42 3.42
C ALA A 19 17.72 21.40 2.46
N ARG A 20 18.71 20.53 2.70
CA ARG A 20 19.92 20.42 1.88
C ARG A 20 19.79 19.43 0.73
N HIS A 21 19.08 18.33 0.96
CA HIS A 21 18.99 17.17 0.06
C HIS A 21 17.58 16.59 0.02
N PRO A 22 16.57 17.37 -0.40
CA PRO A 22 15.17 16.93 -0.42
C PRO A 22 14.95 15.68 -1.28
N GLU A 23 15.75 15.51 -2.34
CA GLU A 23 15.70 14.38 -3.28
C GLU A 23 16.04 13.02 -2.65
N ARG A 24 16.69 13.02 -1.48
CA ARG A 24 17.02 11.79 -0.75
C ARG A 24 15.84 11.27 0.08
N PHE A 25 14.79 12.07 0.21
CA PHE A 25 13.65 11.76 1.05
C PHE A 25 12.45 11.38 0.21
N ARG A 26 11.76 10.36 0.70
CA ARG A 26 10.45 9.95 0.23
C ARG A 26 9.53 9.89 1.42
N VAL A 27 8.50 10.72 1.39
CA VAL A 27 7.55 10.86 2.48
C VAL A 27 6.31 10.04 2.21
N LEU A 28 5.91 9.24 3.18
CA LEU A 28 4.52 8.80 3.27
C LEU A 28 3.88 9.44 4.50
N THR A 29 2.71 10.01 4.29
CA THR A 29 1.83 10.55 5.32
C THR A 29 0.39 10.28 4.92
N GLY A 30 -0.57 10.48 5.82
CA GLY A 30 -1.95 10.19 5.50
C GLY A 30 -2.88 10.42 6.68
N GLU A 31 -4.16 10.19 6.42
CA GLU A 31 -5.23 10.29 7.41
C GLU A 31 -6.26 9.20 7.14
N ARG A 32 -7.02 8.81 8.17
CA ARG A 32 -8.25 8.04 7.98
C ARG A 32 -9.37 9.01 7.55
N PRO A 33 -10.11 8.75 6.47
CA PRO A 33 -11.22 9.61 6.04
C PRO A 33 -12.47 9.41 6.91
N THR A 34 -12.44 9.90 8.14
CA THR A 34 -13.53 9.78 9.13
C THR A 34 -14.45 11.00 9.22
N GLY A 35 -14.10 12.10 8.55
CA GLY A 35 -14.89 13.33 8.51
C GLY A 35 -14.12 14.48 7.86
N ALA A 36 -14.70 15.69 7.95
CA ALA A 36 -14.07 16.91 7.45
C ALA A 36 -12.76 17.23 8.20
N LEU A 37 -11.76 17.76 7.48
CA LEU A 37 -10.53 18.22 8.12
C LEU A 37 -10.79 19.55 8.85
N HIS A 38 -10.08 19.77 9.96
CA HIS A 38 -10.22 20.98 10.77
C HIS A 38 -8.85 21.61 11.07
N LEU A 39 -8.83 22.76 11.75
CA LEU A 39 -7.60 23.50 12.07
C LEU A 39 -6.53 22.66 12.80
N GLY A 40 -6.95 21.68 13.61
CA GLY A 40 -6.02 20.72 14.23
C GLY A 40 -5.20 19.93 13.21
N HIS A 41 -5.81 19.45 12.12
CA HIS A 41 -5.10 18.79 11.02
C HIS A 41 -4.22 19.78 10.28
N TYR A 42 -4.72 21.01 10.04
CA TYR A 42 -3.94 22.02 9.32
C TYR A 42 -2.61 22.34 9.99
N PHE A 43 -2.65 22.68 11.28
CA PHE A 43 -1.44 23.01 12.05
C PHE A 43 -0.65 21.76 12.48
N GLY A 44 -1.32 20.62 12.65
CA GLY A 44 -0.67 19.38 13.08
C GLY A 44 0.11 18.68 11.98
N THR A 45 -0.42 18.63 10.76
CA THR A 45 0.17 17.83 9.66
C THR A 45 0.18 18.56 8.32
N ILE A 46 -0.93 19.14 7.87
CA ILE A 46 -1.09 19.62 6.48
C ILE A 46 -0.08 20.71 6.12
N ARG A 47 0.13 21.69 7.00
CA ARG A 47 1.10 22.77 6.74
C ARG A 47 2.51 22.24 6.52
N GLU A 48 2.90 21.19 7.26
CA GLU A 48 4.21 20.55 7.08
C GLU A 48 4.27 19.76 5.77
N ARG A 49 3.18 19.09 5.37
CA ARG A 49 3.09 18.41 4.07
C ARG A 49 3.32 19.39 2.92
N VAL A 50 2.70 20.56 2.98
CA VAL A 50 2.90 21.64 1.99
C VAL A 50 4.36 22.10 1.98
N ARG A 51 4.97 22.32 3.15
CA ARG A 51 6.39 22.67 3.27
C ARG A 51 7.32 21.62 2.65
N LEU A 52 7.04 20.33 2.87
CA LEU A 52 7.85 19.23 2.36
C LEU A 52 7.78 19.10 0.84
N GLN A 53 6.58 19.15 0.24
CA GLN A 53 6.49 19.18 -1.22
C GLN A 53 7.19 20.43 -1.77
N ASP A 54 7.07 21.59 -1.11
CA ASP A 54 7.67 22.87 -1.52
C ASP A 54 9.19 22.82 -1.51
N ALA A 55 9.77 22.09 -0.56
CA ALA A 55 11.19 21.78 -0.52
C ALA A 55 11.64 20.80 -1.62
N GLY A 56 10.73 20.21 -2.40
CA GLY A 56 11.04 19.25 -3.46
C GLY A 56 11.10 17.79 -3.00
N VAL A 57 10.53 17.48 -1.83
CA VAL A 57 10.47 16.10 -1.31
C VAL A 57 9.40 15.30 -2.04
N GLU A 58 9.74 14.10 -2.50
CA GLU A 58 8.78 13.18 -3.10
C GLU A 58 7.75 12.74 -2.04
N THR A 59 6.50 13.18 -2.20
CA THR A 59 5.47 13.07 -1.16
C THR A 59 4.31 12.19 -1.62
N PHE A 60 3.96 11.23 -0.77
CA PHE A 60 2.80 10.35 -0.92
C PHE A 60 1.82 10.63 0.20
N LEU A 61 0.55 10.84 -0.16
CA LEU A 61 -0.55 11.05 0.75
C LEU A 61 -1.55 9.91 0.60
N VAL A 62 -1.62 9.05 1.62
CA VAL A 62 -2.60 7.96 1.68
C VAL A 62 -3.85 8.38 2.44
N LEU A 63 -5.01 8.16 1.84
CA LEU A 63 -6.30 8.13 2.53
C LEU A 63 -6.60 6.68 2.92
N ALA A 64 -6.40 6.39 4.20
CA ALA A 64 -6.46 5.05 4.77
C ALA A 64 -7.92 4.60 4.99
N ASP A 65 -8.63 4.34 3.89
CA ASP A 65 -10.07 4.13 3.83
C ASP A 65 -10.53 2.74 4.31
N TYR A 66 -9.71 1.70 4.13
CA TYR A 66 -9.97 0.39 4.75
C TYR A 66 -10.04 0.46 6.28
N GLN A 67 -9.22 1.31 6.89
CA GLN A 67 -9.13 1.43 8.33
C GLN A 67 -10.40 2.03 8.93
N VAL A 68 -11.18 2.77 8.13
CA VAL A 68 -12.49 3.32 8.53
C VAL A 68 -13.57 2.24 8.59
N ILE A 69 -13.41 1.11 7.88
CA ILE A 69 -14.36 -0.02 7.89
C ILE A 69 -14.54 -0.63 9.28
N THR A 70 -13.56 -0.42 10.17
CA THR A 70 -13.63 -0.89 11.54
C THR A 70 -14.69 -0.16 12.36
N ASP A 71 -15.15 1.03 11.96
CA ASP A 71 -16.14 1.84 12.67
C ASP A 71 -17.44 1.98 11.84
N ARG A 72 -18.55 1.50 12.40
CA ARG A 72 -19.87 1.39 11.74
C ARG A 72 -20.50 2.75 11.46
N ASP A 73 -20.21 3.76 12.28
CA ASP A 73 -20.85 5.08 12.14
C ASP A 73 -20.16 5.88 11.01
N THR A 74 -18.85 5.71 10.85
CA THR A 74 -18.08 6.36 9.78
C THR A 74 -18.15 5.65 8.42
N THR A 75 -18.59 4.39 8.36
CA THR A 75 -18.57 3.63 7.10
C THR A 75 -19.57 4.12 6.06
N ALA A 76 -20.67 4.74 6.49
CA ALA A 76 -21.72 5.22 5.59
C ALA A 76 -21.25 6.33 4.63
N HIS A 77 -20.19 7.07 5.00
CA HIS A 77 -19.77 8.30 4.31
C HIS A 77 -18.31 8.28 3.86
N VAL A 78 -17.65 7.12 3.81
CA VAL A 78 -16.20 7.03 3.48
C VAL A 78 -15.88 7.71 2.15
N ARG A 79 -16.71 7.52 1.12
CA ARG A 79 -16.50 8.17 -0.19
C ARG A 79 -16.55 9.69 -0.08
N ASP A 80 -17.56 10.23 0.61
CA ASP A 80 -17.74 11.66 0.77
C ASP A 80 -16.60 12.27 1.61
N ASN A 81 -16.17 11.56 2.66
CA ASN A 81 -15.03 11.94 3.48
C ASN A 81 -13.71 11.93 2.68
N VAL A 82 -13.51 10.93 1.81
CA VAL A 82 -12.34 10.89 0.90
C VAL A 82 -12.36 12.10 -0.02
N HIS A 83 -13.49 12.38 -0.68
CA HIS A 83 -13.61 13.52 -1.58
C HIS A 83 -13.39 14.85 -0.85
N GLY A 84 -14.00 15.02 0.33
CA GLY A 84 -13.81 16.20 1.18
C GLY A 84 -12.36 16.39 1.58
N ALA A 85 -11.69 15.33 2.04
CA ALA A 85 -10.28 15.40 2.42
C ALA A 85 -9.38 15.79 1.23
N VAL A 86 -9.63 15.26 0.03
CA VAL A 86 -8.90 15.65 -1.18
C VAL A 86 -9.10 17.13 -1.48
N LEU A 87 -10.35 17.63 -1.46
CA LEU A 87 -10.64 19.04 -1.68
C LEU A 87 -9.93 19.94 -0.65
N ASP A 88 -9.96 19.56 0.63
CA ASP A 88 -9.29 20.28 1.71
C ASP A 88 -7.77 20.32 1.50
N TYR A 89 -7.16 19.21 1.05
CA TYR A 89 -5.72 19.19 0.73
C TYR A 89 -5.37 20.13 -0.42
N LEU A 90 -6.14 20.09 -1.52
CA LEU A 90 -5.92 20.97 -2.66
C LEU A 90 -6.08 22.44 -2.25
N ALA A 91 -7.11 22.75 -1.47
CA ALA A 91 -7.36 24.10 -0.95
C ALA A 91 -6.25 24.59 0.01
N ALA A 92 -5.66 23.69 0.78
CA ALA A 92 -4.54 24.00 1.68
C ALA A 92 -3.19 24.16 0.95
N GLY A 93 -3.13 23.84 -0.36
CA GLY A 93 -1.96 24.04 -1.20
C GLY A 93 -1.21 22.76 -1.56
N ILE A 94 -1.74 21.57 -1.29
CA ILE A 94 -1.18 20.32 -1.84
C ILE A 94 -1.38 20.31 -3.35
N ASP A 95 -0.28 20.13 -4.09
CA ASP A 95 -0.28 20.10 -5.54
C ASP A 95 -0.22 18.63 -6.02
N PRO A 96 -1.23 18.12 -6.75
CA PRO A 96 -1.28 16.73 -7.20
C PRO A 96 -0.22 16.39 -8.26
N GLU A 97 0.39 17.39 -8.93
CA GLU A 97 1.52 17.17 -9.83
C GLU A 97 2.83 16.90 -9.07
N ARG A 98 2.86 17.21 -7.76
CA ARG A 98 4.04 17.08 -6.90
C ARG A 98 3.85 16.04 -5.79
N THR A 99 2.61 15.84 -5.37
CA THR A 99 2.22 14.91 -4.32
C THR A 99 1.29 13.85 -4.89
N THR A 100 1.66 12.58 -4.75
CA THR A 100 0.77 11.47 -5.14
C THR A 100 -0.27 11.24 -4.04
N ILE A 101 -1.55 11.47 -4.36
CA ILE A 101 -2.68 11.23 -3.46
C ILE A 101 -3.40 9.96 -3.88
N PHE A 102 -3.64 9.02 -2.96
CA PHE A 102 -4.33 7.78 -3.25
C PHE A 102 -5.09 7.25 -2.04
N THR A 103 -6.08 6.39 -2.28
CA THR A 103 -6.75 5.61 -1.24
C THR A 103 -6.08 4.25 -1.07
N HIS A 104 -5.99 3.73 0.16
CA HIS A 104 -5.42 2.39 0.40
C HIS A 104 -6.14 1.32 -0.43
N SER A 105 -7.48 1.35 -0.46
CA SER A 105 -8.32 0.40 -1.19
C SER A 105 -8.07 0.39 -2.70
N SER A 106 -7.67 1.51 -3.30
CA SER A 106 -7.54 1.65 -4.76
C SER A 106 -6.28 1.03 -5.33
N ILE A 107 -5.39 0.47 -4.49
CA ILE A 107 -4.11 -0.10 -4.92
C ILE A 107 -4.11 -1.61 -4.67
N PRO A 108 -4.55 -2.45 -5.64
CA PRO A 108 -4.62 -3.90 -5.44
C PRO A 108 -3.28 -4.54 -5.08
N ALA A 109 -2.16 -4.04 -5.64
CA ALA A 109 -0.83 -4.56 -5.36
C ALA A 109 -0.42 -4.33 -3.89
N LEU A 110 -0.79 -3.20 -3.29
CA LEU A 110 -0.58 -2.90 -1.87
C LEU A 110 -1.38 -3.89 -1.00
N ASN A 111 -2.63 -4.16 -1.36
CA ASN A 111 -3.45 -5.15 -0.64
C ASN A 111 -2.85 -6.56 -0.69
N GLN A 112 -2.20 -6.94 -1.80
CA GLN A 112 -1.51 -8.23 -1.90
C GLN A 112 -0.29 -8.33 -0.98
N LEU A 113 0.34 -7.22 -0.59
CA LEU A 113 1.46 -7.22 0.37
C LEU A 113 1.03 -7.55 1.79
N LEU A 114 -0.25 -7.38 2.13
CA LEU A 114 -0.75 -7.71 3.47
C LEU A 114 -0.55 -9.19 3.80
N LEU A 115 -0.73 -10.09 2.83
CA LEU A 115 -0.56 -11.54 3.04
C LEU A 115 0.85 -11.92 3.51
N PRO A 116 1.94 -11.60 2.78
CA PRO A 116 3.28 -11.89 3.26
C PRO A 116 3.62 -11.11 4.53
N PHE A 117 3.11 -9.90 4.73
CA PHE A 117 3.44 -9.11 5.92
C PHE A 117 2.80 -9.69 7.18
N LEU A 118 1.54 -10.12 7.10
CA LEU A 118 0.83 -10.78 8.19
C LEU A 118 1.46 -12.13 8.56
N SER A 119 2.13 -12.79 7.62
CA SER A 119 2.86 -14.03 7.91
C SER A 119 4.10 -13.84 8.78
N LEU A 120 4.57 -12.60 8.93
CA LEU A 120 5.81 -12.24 9.66
C LEU A 120 5.54 -11.70 11.07
N VAL A 121 4.27 -11.53 11.44
CA VAL A 121 3.90 -10.95 12.73
C VAL A 121 3.01 -11.93 13.47
N THR A 122 3.31 -12.17 14.74
CA THR A 122 2.49 -13.03 15.60
C THR A 122 1.27 -12.30 16.15
N GLU A 123 0.21 -13.03 16.44
CA GLU A 123 -0.98 -12.51 17.12
C GLU A 123 -0.62 -11.77 18.43
N ALA A 124 0.32 -12.32 19.20
CA ALA A 124 0.77 -11.72 20.46
C ALA A 124 1.45 -10.35 20.26
N GLU A 125 2.18 -10.15 19.18
CA GLU A 125 2.78 -8.84 18.84
C GLU A 125 1.72 -7.81 18.46
N LEU A 126 0.69 -8.23 17.72
CA LEU A 126 -0.43 -7.37 17.36
C LEU A 126 -1.20 -6.89 18.61
N HIS A 127 -1.49 -7.78 19.57
CA HIS A 127 -2.16 -7.41 20.81
C HIS A 127 -1.31 -6.53 21.75
N ARG A 128 0.02 -6.61 21.65
CA ARG A 128 0.92 -5.75 22.42
C ARG A 128 1.04 -4.35 21.84
N ASN A 129 0.55 -4.11 20.62
CA ASN A 129 0.57 -2.78 20.04
C ASN A 129 -0.30 -1.83 20.90
N PRO A 130 0.27 -0.73 21.44
CA PRO A 130 -0.45 0.21 22.30
C PRO A 130 -1.72 0.78 21.66
N THR A 131 -1.70 1.08 20.36
CA THR A 131 -2.84 1.65 19.64
C THR A 131 -3.96 0.62 19.50
N VAL A 132 -3.63 -0.63 19.17
CA VAL A 132 -4.62 -1.72 19.15
C VAL A 132 -5.24 -1.92 20.53
N LYS A 133 -4.42 -1.90 21.59
CA LYS A 133 -4.88 -2.04 22.97
C LYS A 133 -5.80 -0.91 23.39
N SER A 134 -5.45 0.35 23.11
CA SER A 134 -6.29 1.50 23.45
C SER A 134 -7.61 1.49 22.69
N GLU A 135 -7.61 1.12 21.42
CA GLU A 135 -8.83 1.01 20.60
C GLU A 135 -9.74 -0.14 21.08
N LEU A 136 -9.15 -1.26 21.51
CA LEU A 136 -9.89 -2.35 22.13
C LEU A 136 -10.58 -1.92 23.43
N GLU A 137 -9.84 -1.23 24.30
CA GLU A 137 -10.36 -0.72 25.58
C GLU A 137 -11.45 0.34 25.37
N ALA A 138 -11.30 1.21 24.36
CA ALA A 138 -12.25 2.29 24.07
C ALA A 138 -13.53 1.80 23.38
N SER A 139 -13.44 0.76 22.54
CA SER A 139 -14.55 0.38 21.67
C SER A 139 -15.62 -0.50 22.34
N GLY A 140 -15.31 -1.11 23.50
CA GLY A 140 -16.26 -1.95 24.26
C GLY A 140 -16.82 -3.16 23.50
N ARG A 141 -16.22 -3.52 22.36
CA ARG A 141 -16.68 -4.56 21.42
C ARG A 141 -15.56 -5.55 21.14
N ALA A 142 -15.93 -6.69 20.55
CA ALA A 142 -14.94 -7.66 20.07
C ALA A 142 -14.01 -7.02 19.02
N LEU A 143 -12.71 -7.29 19.17
CA LEU A 143 -11.70 -6.80 18.25
C LEU A 143 -11.89 -7.41 16.87
N SER A 144 -12.15 -6.57 15.86
CA SER A 144 -12.17 -7.05 14.47
C SER A 144 -10.75 -7.41 14.01
N GLY A 145 -10.63 -8.42 13.13
CA GLY A 145 -9.35 -8.78 12.55
C GLY A 145 -8.65 -7.60 11.87
N LEU A 146 -9.41 -6.73 11.20
CA LEU A 146 -8.89 -5.53 10.54
C LEU A 146 -8.30 -4.51 11.53
N LEU A 147 -8.91 -4.34 12.70
CA LEU A 147 -8.38 -3.46 13.75
C LEU A 147 -7.13 -4.07 14.40
N LEU A 148 -7.13 -5.39 14.63
CA LEU A 148 -5.97 -6.11 15.15
C LEU A 148 -4.76 -6.01 14.19
N THR A 149 -5.00 -6.08 12.88
CA THR A 149 -3.95 -6.04 11.86
C THR A 149 -3.60 -4.63 11.39
N TYR A 150 -4.24 -3.58 11.90
CA TYR A 150 -4.03 -2.20 11.46
C TYR A 150 -2.54 -1.78 11.42
N PRO A 151 -1.69 -2.07 12.44
CA PRO A 151 -0.27 -1.75 12.39
C PRO A 151 0.46 -2.34 11.17
N VAL A 152 0.02 -3.50 10.69
CA VAL A 152 0.58 -4.20 9.52
C VAL A 152 0.13 -3.55 8.22
N HIS A 153 -1.11 -3.05 8.16
CA HIS A 153 -1.58 -2.28 6.99
C HIS A 153 -0.78 -0.99 6.83
N GLN A 154 -0.55 -0.25 7.93
CA GLN A 154 0.25 0.97 7.87
C GLN A 154 1.72 0.65 7.47
N ALA A 155 2.27 -0.48 7.92
CA ALA A 155 3.57 -0.94 7.46
C ALA A 155 3.59 -1.26 5.95
N ALA A 156 2.53 -1.87 5.43
CA ALA A 156 2.35 -2.12 4.00
C ALA A 156 2.32 -0.81 3.21
N ASP A 157 1.60 0.21 3.68
CA ASP A 157 1.58 1.53 3.04
C ASP A 157 2.99 2.13 2.95
N ILE A 158 3.69 2.19 4.10
CA ILE A 158 5.03 2.79 4.19
C ILE A 158 6.01 2.07 3.27
N LEU A 159 6.02 0.73 3.30
CA LEU A 159 6.98 -0.07 2.54
C LEU A 159 6.65 -0.14 1.05
N PHE A 160 5.37 -0.14 0.68
CA PHE A 160 4.92 -0.05 -0.72
C PHE A 160 5.42 1.23 -1.37
N CYS A 161 5.23 2.37 -0.69
CA CYS A 161 5.74 3.65 -1.16
C CYS A 161 7.26 3.76 -1.05
N LYS A 162 7.95 2.87 -0.30
CA LYS A 162 9.37 3.02 0.05
C LYS A 162 9.65 4.30 0.84
N GLY A 163 8.69 4.70 1.68
CA GLY A 163 8.82 5.89 2.51
C GLY A 163 9.97 5.76 3.51
N ASN A 164 10.92 6.70 3.46
CA ASN A 164 12.06 6.76 4.37
C ASN A 164 11.97 7.90 5.39
N LEU A 165 10.97 8.77 5.24
CA LEU A 165 10.55 9.78 6.19
C LEU A 165 9.04 9.65 6.42
N VAL A 166 8.61 9.39 7.66
CA VAL A 166 7.19 9.18 7.99
C VAL A 166 6.80 10.12 9.12
N PRO A 167 6.29 11.33 8.82
CA PRO A 167 5.85 12.28 9.83
C PRO A 167 4.59 11.73 10.52
N VAL A 168 4.70 11.41 11.81
CA VAL A 168 3.59 10.88 12.62
C VAL A 168 3.53 11.52 13.99
N GLY A 169 2.32 11.64 14.54
CA GLY A 169 2.11 11.94 15.95
C GLY A 169 2.54 10.78 16.86
N LYS A 170 2.65 11.06 18.16
CA LYS A 170 3.08 10.06 19.17
C LYS A 170 2.22 8.79 19.15
N ASP A 171 0.92 8.94 18.91
CA ASP A 171 -0.06 7.85 18.93
C ASP A 171 0.12 6.86 17.76
N ASN A 172 0.85 7.26 16.72
CA ASN A 172 1.16 6.44 15.54
C ASN A 172 2.60 5.90 15.54
N LEU A 173 3.43 6.27 16.54
CA LEU A 173 4.78 5.73 16.67
C LEU A 173 4.79 4.19 16.75
N PRO A 174 3.88 3.52 17.49
CA PRO A 174 3.89 2.06 17.53
C PRO A 174 3.71 1.38 16.17
N HIS A 175 2.98 2.00 15.24
CA HIS A 175 2.84 1.49 13.87
C HIS A 175 4.12 1.64 13.06
N VAL A 176 4.84 2.75 13.25
CA VAL A 176 6.16 2.95 12.63
C VAL A 176 7.17 1.94 13.19
N GLU A 177 7.11 1.61 14.49
CA GLU A 177 7.94 0.55 15.05
C GLU A 177 7.61 -0.83 14.47
N MET A 178 6.31 -1.15 14.30
CA MET A 178 5.90 -2.38 13.59
C MET A 178 6.49 -2.45 12.18
N THR A 179 6.52 -1.31 11.47
CA THR A 179 7.13 -1.22 10.15
C THR A 179 8.63 -1.55 10.18
N ARG A 180 9.35 -1.11 11.22
CA ARG A 180 10.79 -1.43 11.39
C ARG A 180 11.06 -2.89 11.71
N VAL A 181 10.10 -3.58 12.34
CA VAL A 181 10.16 -5.03 12.56
C VAL A 181 9.93 -5.78 11.25
N ILE A 182 8.92 -5.39 10.47
CA ILE A 182 8.54 -6.08 9.23
C ILE A 182 9.57 -5.88 8.11
N ALA A 183 10.16 -4.68 7.97
CA ALA A 183 10.98 -4.35 6.80
C ALA A 183 12.20 -5.27 6.58
N PRO A 184 13.02 -5.60 7.62
CA PRO A 184 14.12 -6.54 7.46
C PRO A 184 13.66 -7.97 7.17
N GLU A 185 12.55 -8.40 7.78
CA GLU A 185 12.00 -9.74 7.61
C GLU A 185 11.50 -9.96 6.19
N VAL A 186 10.73 -9.01 5.64
CA VAL A 186 10.29 -9.03 4.24
C VAL A 186 11.49 -9.09 3.31
N GLN A 187 12.51 -8.27 3.55
CA GLN A 187 13.72 -8.27 2.71
C GLN A 187 14.45 -9.61 2.77
N ARG A 188 14.47 -10.30 3.93
CA ARG A 188 15.05 -11.63 4.06
C ARG A 188 14.21 -12.67 3.31
N THR A 189 12.90 -12.68 3.52
CA THR A 189 11.97 -13.65 2.91
C THR A 189 11.89 -13.50 1.40
N LEU A 190 11.91 -12.28 0.86
CA LEU A 190 11.90 -12.05 -0.59
C LEU A 190 13.26 -12.33 -1.26
N ARG A 191 14.37 -12.28 -0.51
CA ARG A 191 15.70 -12.68 -1.00
C ARG A 191 15.95 -14.18 -0.87
N GLY A 192 15.34 -14.83 0.10
CA GLY A 192 15.36 -16.29 0.25
C GLY A 192 14.32 -16.91 -0.65
N ASP A 193 14.72 -17.26 -1.89
CA ASP A 193 14.02 -18.12 -2.84
C ASP A 193 12.54 -18.39 -2.52
N LEU A 194 11.66 -17.46 -2.89
CA LEU A 194 10.32 -17.86 -3.28
C LEU A 194 10.51 -18.97 -4.32
N PRO A 195 9.88 -20.15 -4.18
CA PRO A 195 9.96 -21.17 -5.22
C PRO A 195 9.51 -20.48 -6.50
N ARG A 196 10.44 -20.33 -7.46
CA ARG A 196 10.11 -19.82 -8.79
C ARG A 196 8.94 -20.65 -9.23
N SER A 197 7.76 -20.05 -9.32
CA SER A 197 6.57 -20.72 -9.79
C SER A 197 6.91 -21.24 -11.17
N GLY A 198 7.27 -22.52 -11.24
CA GLY A 198 7.35 -23.26 -12.48
C GLY A 198 5.93 -23.26 -12.99
N CYS A 199 5.60 -22.29 -13.85
CA CYS A 199 4.60 -22.55 -14.87
C CYS A 199 5.15 -23.76 -15.63
N ALA A 200 4.67 -24.94 -15.23
CA ALA A 200 4.80 -26.13 -16.03
C ALA A 200 4.19 -25.78 -17.39
N ASP A 201 5.06 -25.66 -18.39
CA ASP A 201 4.70 -25.63 -19.79
C ASP A 201 3.68 -26.74 -20.01
N HIS A 202 2.42 -26.35 -20.20
CA HIS A 202 1.30 -27.27 -20.37
C HIS A 202 1.40 -27.86 -21.79
N ARG A 203 2.42 -28.70 -22.01
CA ARG A 203 2.49 -29.53 -23.20
C ARG A 203 1.51 -30.67 -23.02
N ASP A 204 0.47 -30.60 -23.83
CA ASP A 204 -0.52 -31.64 -24.07
C ASP A 204 0.14 -33.03 -24.19
N PRO A 205 -0.15 -33.97 -23.27
CA PRO A 205 0.41 -35.31 -23.32
C PRO A 205 -0.55 -36.22 -24.10
N ARG A 206 -0.64 -36.06 -25.42
CA ARG A 206 -1.18 -37.11 -26.29
C ARG A 206 -0.41 -37.20 -27.61
N GLY A 207 0.13 -38.40 -27.87
CA GLY A 207 0.28 -38.92 -29.23
C GLY A 207 1.71 -38.98 -29.76
N SER A 208 2.35 -40.12 -29.58
CA SER A 208 3.69 -40.44 -30.08
C SER A 208 3.70 -41.01 -31.51
N ARG A 209 4.75 -40.67 -32.27
CA ARG A 209 5.53 -41.49 -33.24
C ARG A 209 4.87 -42.06 -34.51
N ALA A 210 5.45 -41.67 -35.66
CA ALA A 210 5.93 -42.46 -36.83
C ALA A 210 5.93 -41.49 -38.04
N GLY A 211 6.85 -41.41 -39.00
CA GLY A 211 7.86 -42.33 -39.52
C GLY A 211 7.76 -42.33 -41.06
N ARG A 212 8.62 -41.55 -41.74
CA ARG A 212 9.15 -41.62 -43.14
C ARG A 212 8.23 -41.82 -44.39
N SER A 213 8.71 -41.14 -45.44
CA SER A 213 8.78 -41.46 -46.89
C SER A 213 7.52 -41.51 -47.76
N GLU A 214 7.53 -40.61 -48.74
CA GLU A 214 7.31 -40.80 -50.20
C GLU A 214 6.02 -41.44 -50.74
N ASP A 215 5.63 -40.91 -51.91
CA ASP A 215 4.88 -41.55 -53.00
C ASP A 215 3.34 -41.35 -53.18
N VAL A 216 3.05 -40.77 -54.35
CA VAL A 216 2.07 -41.19 -55.39
C VAL A 216 0.60 -40.73 -55.26
N GLU A 217 0.33 -39.66 -56.03
CA GLU A 217 -0.60 -39.57 -57.18
C GLU A 217 -1.86 -40.48 -57.28
N GLU A 218 -2.99 -39.80 -57.53
CA GLU A 218 -4.21 -40.21 -58.27
C GLU A 218 -5.10 -41.38 -57.79
N LEU A 219 -6.39 -41.08 -57.54
CA LEU A 219 -7.53 -41.49 -58.40
C LEU A 219 -8.90 -41.10 -57.77
N ARG A 220 -9.68 -40.31 -58.55
CA ARG A 220 -11.15 -40.36 -58.84
C ARG A 220 -12.12 -40.65 -57.68
N GLU A 221 -13.18 -39.86 -57.47
CA GLU A 221 -14.38 -39.71 -58.31
C GLU A 221 -15.07 -38.35 -58.03
N ARG A 222 -15.39 -37.54 -59.07
CA ARG A 222 -16.77 -37.28 -59.58
C ARG A 222 -17.75 -36.91 -58.45
N ASP A 223 -18.12 -35.64 -58.26
CA ASP A 223 -19.10 -34.96 -59.12
C ASP A 223 -18.97 -33.41 -59.11
N ARG A 224 -18.98 -32.85 -60.32
CA ARG A 224 -19.54 -31.51 -60.68
C ARG A 224 -20.61 -31.82 -61.75
N PRO A 225 -21.63 -30.97 -62.03
CA PRO A 225 -21.57 -29.50 -62.09
C PRO A 225 -22.84 -28.82 -61.52
N VAL A 226 -22.97 -27.50 -61.45
CA VAL A 226 -23.41 -26.55 -62.51
C VAL A 226 -23.45 -25.18 -61.78
N ASP A 227 -22.69 -24.17 -62.21
CA ASP A 227 -23.15 -23.01 -63.02
C ASP A 227 -24.20 -22.15 -62.27
N ASP A 228 -24.19 -20.83 -62.21
CA ASP A 228 -23.74 -19.79 -63.14
C ASP A 228 -24.01 -18.41 -62.46
N ARG A 229 -23.46 -17.34 -63.05
CA ARG A 229 -23.84 -15.90 -62.98
C ARG A 229 -23.31 -15.12 -61.76
N GLY A 230 -22.62 -14.00 -61.94
CA GLY A 230 -22.35 -13.16 -63.12
C GLY A 230 -21.92 -11.79 -62.61
#